data_AF-A0A4R0KDS1-F1
#
_entry.id   AF-A0A4R0KDS1-F1
#
_cell.length_a   1.000
_cell.length_b   1.000
_cell.length_c   1.000
_cell.angle_alpha   90.00
_cell.angle_beta   90.00
_cell.angle_gamma   90.00
#
_symmetry.space_group_name_H-M   'P 1'
#
loop_
_entity.id
_entity.type
_entity.pdbx_description
1 polymer ?
#
loop_
_entity_poly.entity_id
_entity_poly.type
_entity_poly.pdbx_seq_one_letter_code
_entity_poly.pdbx_strand_id
1 'polypeptide(L)' 'MQTWEKDALGVVVLPSGRTVRGRGLRNGPAAEPFPAYGVYLLGNQPPPLPWESRRPDFLLPERRESRA' A
#
# COMPACT_ATOMS: atom_id res chain seq x y z
N MET A 1 -15.86 -2.96 -4.28
CA MET A 1 -14.52 -2.50 -3.84
C MET A 1 -14.68 -1.90 -2.46
N GLN A 2 -13.99 -2.43 -1.46
CA GLN A 2 -14.03 -1.90 -0.10
C GLN A 2 -13.00 -0.77 0.01
N THR A 3 -13.41 0.39 0.50
CA THR A 3 -12.55 1.54 0.79
C THR A 3 -12.41 1.70 2.30
N TRP A 4 -11.31 2.28 2.74
CA TRP A 4 -11.11 2.55 4.17
C TRP A 4 -11.94 3.77 4.60
N GLU A 5 -12.45 3.73 5.82
CA GLU A 5 -13.07 4.92 6.43
C GLU A 5 -12.05 6.04 6.55
N LYS A 6 -12.46 7.25 6.18
CA LYS A 6 -11.55 8.40 6.06
C LYS A 6 -10.91 8.76 7.41
N ASP A 7 -11.68 8.65 8.48
CA ASP A 7 -11.27 9.02 9.83
C ASP A 7 -10.65 7.84 10.62
N ALA A 8 -10.51 6.67 9.99
CA ALA A 8 -9.91 5.52 10.67
C ALA A 8 -8.40 5.69 10.87
N LEU A 9 -7.90 5.12 11.96
CA LEU A 9 -6.49 5.25 12.35
C LEU A 9 -5.54 4.69 11.26
N GLY A 10 -4.57 5.52 10.87
CA GLY A 10 -3.55 5.19 9.88
C GLY A 10 -4.04 5.27 8.43
N VAL A 11 -5.23 5.82 8.18
CA VAL A 11 -5.75 6.09 6.84
C VAL A 11 -5.28 7.46 6.35
N VAL A 12 -4.87 7.51 5.08
CA VAL A 12 -4.51 8.71 4.36
C VAL A 12 -5.41 8.81 3.13
N VAL A 13 -5.96 10.01 2.90
CA VAL A 13 -6.69 10.34 1.67
C VAL A 13 -5.70 10.95 0.68
N LEU A 14 -5.51 10.29 -0.47
CA LEU A 14 -4.66 10.79 -1.54
C LEU A 14 -5.38 11.91 -2.32
N PRO A 15 -4.67 12.78 -3.07
CA PRO A 15 -5.28 13.83 -3.88
C PRO A 15 -6.32 13.34 -4.91
N SER A 16 -6.25 12.06 -5.29
CA SER A 16 -7.24 11.39 -6.15
C SER A 16 -8.55 11.03 -5.45
N GLY A 17 -8.69 11.30 -4.14
CA GLY A 17 -9.81 10.88 -3.31
C GLY A 17 -9.73 9.43 -2.82
N ARG A 18 -8.70 8.67 -3.24
CA ARG A 18 -8.48 7.28 -2.80
C ARG A 18 -8.00 7.24 -1.36
N THR A 19 -8.54 6.31 -0.57
CA THR A 19 -8.12 6.06 0.82
C THR A 19 -7.14 4.90 0.90
N VAL A 20 -6.02 5.09 1.60
CA VAL A 20 -5.01 4.04 1.84
C VAL A 20 -4.72 3.94 3.32
N ARG A 21 -4.73 2.74 3.89
CA ARG A 21 -4.28 2.50 5.26
C ARG A 21 -2.82 2.07 5.28
N GLY A 22 -1.96 2.90 5.87
CA GLY A 22 -0.54 2.61 6.04
C GLY A 22 -0.28 1.80 7.31
N ARG A 23 0.56 0.76 7.23
CA ARG A 23 1.06 0.05 8.40
C ARG A 23 2.44 -0.55 8.17
N GLY A 24 3.26 -0.60 9.21
CA GLY A 24 4.52 -1.33 9.18
C GLY A 24 4.30 -2.83 9.39
N LEU A 25 4.90 -3.69 8.57
CA LEU A 25 4.82 -5.15 8.73
C LEU A 25 5.43 -5.65 10.04
N ARG A 26 6.37 -4.88 10.62
CA ARG A 26 6.97 -5.18 11.93
C ARG A 26 5.96 -5.21 13.08
N ASN A 27 4.77 -4.62 12.90
CA ASN A 27 3.73 -4.55 13.93
C ASN A 27 2.79 -5.77 13.91
N GLY A 28 3.17 -6.85 13.20
CA GLY A 28 2.41 -8.09 13.14
C GLY A 28 1.30 -8.12 12.07
N PRO A 29 0.50 -9.21 12.04
CA PRO A 29 -0.53 -9.43 11.02
C PRO A 29 -1.59 -8.33 11.03
N ALA A 30 -2.28 -8.17 9.89
CA ALA A 30 -3.35 -7.17 9.79
C ALA A 30 -4.48 -7.53 10.75
N ALA A 31 -4.91 -6.55 11.56
CA ALA A 31 -6.16 -6.65 12.29
C ALA A 31 -7.31 -6.36 11.33
N GLU A 32 -8.46 -6.98 11.57
CA GLU A 32 -9.65 -6.72 10.78
C GLU A 32 -10.06 -5.23 10.79
N PRO A 33 -10.69 -4.73 9.72
CA PRO A 33 -10.98 -5.46 8.47
C PRO A 33 -9.73 -5.68 7.61
N PHE A 34 -9.66 -6.81 6.89
CA PHE A 34 -8.55 -7.11 5.99
C PHE A 34 -8.62 -6.24 4.71
N PRO A 35 -7.47 -5.90 4.10
CA PRO A 35 -7.47 -5.16 2.84
C PRO A 35 -7.97 -6.04 1.69
N ALA A 36 -8.70 -5.44 0.75
CA ALA A 36 -8.99 -6.08 -0.53
C ALA A 36 -7.75 -6.14 -1.44
N TYR A 37 -6.80 -5.22 -1.28
CA TYR A 37 -5.56 -5.16 -2.07
C TYR A 37 -4.40 -4.59 -1.24
N GLY A 38 -3.22 -5.19 -1.35
CA GLY A 38 -2.01 -4.80 -0.61
C GLY A 38 -0.82 -4.43 -1.50
N VAL A 39 -0.14 -3.33 -1.17
CA VAL A 39 1.14 -2.93 -1.81
C VAL A 39 2.25 -3.01 -0.77
N TYR A 40 3.27 -3.83 -1.04
CA TYR A 40 4.36 -4.10 -0.10
C TYR A 40 5.70 -3.55 -0.58
N LEU A 41 6.29 -2.68 0.24
CA LEU A 41 7.59 -2.05 0.02
C LEU A 41 8.71 -2.96 0.57
N LEU A 42 8.78 -4.19 0.06
CA LEU A 42 9.74 -5.20 0.51
C LEU A 42 10.85 -5.37 -0.51
N GLY A 43 12.06 -5.69 -0.03
CA GLY A 43 13.18 -6.09 -0.89
C GLY A 43 13.03 -7.51 -1.46
N ASN A 44 12.03 -8.27 -1.00
CA ASN A 44 11.73 -9.63 -1.44
C ASN A 44 10.23 -9.80 -1.72
N GLN A 45 9.86 -10.96 -2.25
CA GLN A 45 8.45 -11.30 -2.46
C GLN A 45 7.74 -11.41 -1.10
N PRO A 46 6.58 -10.75 -0.92
CA PRO A 46 5.78 -10.91 0.30
C PRO A 46 5.36 -12.38 0.47
N PRO A 47 5.24 -12.87 1.72
CA PRO A 47 4.70 -14.20 1.98
C PRO A 47 3.27 -14.31 1.41
N PRO A 48 2.76 -15.54 1.18
CA PRO A 48 1.38 -15.75 0.76
C PRO A 48 0.41 -15.08 1.74
N LEU A 49 -0.47 -14.24 1.22
CA LEU A 49 -1.46 -13.50 1.98
C LEU A 49 -2.85 -13.87 1.48
N PRO A 50 -3.89 -13.77 2.33
CA PRO A 50 -5.24 -14.14 1.93
C PRO A 50 -5.92 -13.09 1.02
N TRP A 51 -5.21 -12.06 0.59
CA TRP A 51 -5.70 -11.01 -0.31
C TRP A 51 -4.73 -10.75 -1.46
N GLU A 52 -5.24 -10.13 -2.52
CA GLU A 52 -4.45 -9.76 -3.69
C GLU A 52 -3.32 -8.80 -3.31
N SER A 53 -2.10 -9.08 -3.77
CA SER A 53 -0.94 -8.30 -3.38
C SER A 53 0.06 -8.08 -4.50
N ARG A 54 0.75 -6.94 -4.43
CA ARG A 54 1.81 -6.54 -5.35
C ARG A 54 3.02 -6.02 -4.59
N ARG A 55 4.22 -6.36 -5.08
CA ARG A 55 5.48 -5.69 -4.73
C ARG A 55 5.92 -4.81 -5.90
N PRO A 56 5.82 -3.48 -5.80
CA PRO A 56 6.43 -2.61 -6.80
C PRO A 56 7.95 -2.64 -6.65
N ASP A 57 8.65 -2.59 -7.77
CA ASP A 57 10.07 -2.33 -7.79
C ASP A 57 10.32 -0.86 -7.46
N PHE A 58 10.86 -0.58 -6.28
CA PHE A 58 11.38 0.74 -5.90
C PHE A 58 12.81 0.89 -6.40
N LEU A 59 13.02 0.57 -7.67
CA LEU A 59 14.22 0.95 -8.39
C LEU A 59 14.32 2.48 -8.38
N LEU A 60 15.54 2.99 -8.55
CA LEU A 60 15.71 4.41 -8.81
C LEU A 60 14.80 4.78 -9.99
N PRO A 61 14.04 5.90 -9.89
CA PRO A 61 13.27 6.37 -11.03
C PRO A 61 14.19 6.42 -12.25
N GLU A 62 13.83 5.75 -13.33
CA GLU A 62 14.52 5.99 -14.60
C GLU A 62 14.43 7.48 -14.87
N ARG A 63 15.59 8.10 -15.12
CA ARG A 63 15.70 9.54 -15.36
C ARG A 63 14.69 9.94 -16.42
N ARG A 64 13.59 10.56 -16.02
CA ARG A 64 12.69 11.24 -16.96
C ARG A 64 13.36 12.56 -17.32
N GLU A 65 13.58 12.81 -18.60
CA GLU A 65 13.87 14.16 -19.07
C GLU A 65 12.79 15.09 -18.54
N SER A 66 13.21 16.10 -17.79
CA SER A 66 12.36 17.20 -17.36
C SER A 66 11.88 17.92 -18.61
N ARG A 67 10.62 17.73 -18.99
CA ARG A 67 9.99 18.55 -20.02
C ARG A 67 9.85 19.96 -19.46
N ALA A 68 10.55 20.90 -20.08
CA ALA A 68 10.40 22.34 -19.89
C ALA A 68 9.02 22.83 -20.35
#